data_AF-A0A7S2HR67-F1
#
_entry.id   AF-A0A7S2HR67-F1
#
_cell.length_a   1.000
_cell.length_b   1.000
_cell.length_c   1.000
_cell.angle_alpha   90.00
_cell.angle_beta   90.00
_cell.angle_gamma   90.00
#
_symmetry.space_group_name_H-M   'P 1'
#
loop_
_entity.id
_entity.type
_entity.pdbx_description
1 polymer ?
#
loop_
_entity_poly.entity_id
_entity_poly.type
_entity_poly.pdbx_seq_one_letter_code
_entity_poly.pdbx_strand_id
1 'polypeptide(L)'
;VAAFFLLAAYAGTNLALPNYQGLIIDQVASSNKSQFLYYVKTYLVIMVAQGIFSAAYSAAFSILARTIQFHLRCRLFSSVLGQDVAFFDGTTSGHLTSRLTNDISVMMDPIRSSFSTLLYNIITLIGGV
;
A
#
# COMPACT_ATOMS: atom_id res chain seq x y z
N VAL A 1 -13.39 3.18 -2.14
CA VAL A 1 -13.64 2.89 -3.58
C VAL A 1 -12.51 3.42 -4.47
N ALA A 2 -12.17 4.72 -4.44
CA ALA A 2 -11.09 5.27 -5.29
C ALA A 2 -9.71 4.59 -5.09
N ALA A 3 -9.30 4.30 -3.85
CA ALA A 3 -8.04 3.60 -3.57
C ALA A 3 -8.00 2.17 -4.13
N PHE A 4 -9.15 1.48 -4.15
CA PHE A 4 -9.28 0.15 -4.76
C PHE A 4 -9.16 0.20 -6.29
N PHE A 5 -9.77 1.21 -6.92
CA PHE A 5 -9.63 1.45 -8.36
C PHE A 5 -8.19 1.77 -8.77
N LEU A 6 -7.49 2.61 -7.99
CA LEU A 6 -6.08 2.94 -8.24
C LEU A 6 -5.16 1.72 -8.07
N LEU A 7 -5.44 0.86 -7.07
CA LEU A 7 -4.72 -0.39 -6.86
C LEU A 7 -4.95 -1.36 -8.04
N ALA A 8 -6.18 -1.49 -8.52
CA ALA A 8 -6.50 -2.32 -9.69
C ALA A 8 -5.78 -1.82 -10.96
N ALA A 9 -5.75 -0.49 -11.19
CA ALA A 9 -5.02 0.11 -12.31
C ALA A 9 -3.51 -0.08 -12.20
N TYR A 10 -2.94 0.09 -11.00
CA TYR A 10 -1.51 -0.16 -10.74
C TYR A 10 -1.13 -1.62 -11.00
N ALA A 11 -1.93 -2.57 -10.51
CA ALA A 11 -1.68 -3.99 -10.69
C ALA A 11 -1.80 -4.42 -12.16
N GLY A 12 -2.79 -3.92 -12.89
CA GLY A 12 -2.90 -4.15 -14.34
C GLY A 12 -1.70 -3.62 -15.12
N THR A 13 -1.14 -2.48 -14.70
CA THR A 13 0.09 -1.94 -15.30
C THR A 13 1.31 -2.80 -14.97
N ASN A 14 1.44 -3.27 -13.72
CA ASN A 14 2.51 -4.17 -13.28
C ASN A 14 2.55 -5.46 -14.11
N LEU A 15 1.37 -5.96 -14.47
CA LEU A 15 1.21 -7.17 -15.26
C LEU A 15 1.59 -7.01 -16.74
N ALA A 16 1.39 -5.82 -17.29
CA ALA A 16 1.77 -5.54 -18.67
C ALA A 16 3.29 -5.54 -18.87
N LEU A 17 4.08 -5.24 -17.82
CA LEU A 17 5.55 -5.16 -17.91
C LEU A 17 6.22 -6.45 -18.42
N PRO A 18 5.97 -7.65 -17.85
CA PRO A 18 6.63 -8.88 -18.32
C PRO A 18 6.27 -9.24 -19.78
N ASN A 19 5.03 -8.98 -20.22
CA ASN A 19 4.64 -9.18 -21.63
C ASN A 19 5.38 -8.23 -22.57
N TYR A 20 5.51 -6.95 -22.21
CA TYR A 20 6.25 -5.97 -23.00
C TYR A 20 7.77 -6.22 -22.97
N GLN A 21 8.32 -6.68 -21.84
CA GLN A 21 9.73 -7.07 -21.73
C GLN A 21 10.05 -8.25 -22.66
N GLY A 22 9.15 -9.24 -22.78
CA GLY A 22 9.29 -10.35 -23.72
C GLY A 22 9.39 -9.90 -25.18
N LEU A 23 8.53 -8.95 -25.60
CA LEU A 23 8.54 -8.38 -26.95
C LEU A 23 9.80 -7.56 -27.26
N ILE A 24 10.36 -6.88 -26.25
CA ILE A 24 11.62 -6.14 -26.39
C ILE A 24 12.80 -7.10 -26.57
N ILE A 25 12.82 -8.22 -25.85
CA ILE A 25 13.87 -9.25 -25.97
C ILE A 25 13.82 -9.92 -27.36
N ASP A 26 12.62 -10.21 -27.87
CA ASP A 26 12.43 -10.84 -29.18
C ASP A 26 12.81 -9.89 -30.35
N GLN A 27 12.61 -8.58 -30.17
CA GLN A 27 13.06 -7.54 -31.11
C GLN A 27 14.58 -7.34 -31.11
N VAL A 28 15.25 -7.52 -29.97
CA VAL A 28 16.73 -7.51 -29.89
C VAL A 28 17.32 -8.69 -30.66
N ALA A 29 16.67 -9.85 -30.63
CA ALA A 29 17.08 -11.02 -31.40
C ALA A 29 16.92 -10.84 -32.92
N SER A 30 16.01 -9.97 -33.37
CA SER A 30 15.64 -9.78 -34.79
C SER A 30 16.23 -8.51 -35.47
N SER A 31 17.13 -7.77 -34.78
CA SER A 31 18.04 -6.76 -35.36
C SER A 31 17.40 -5.58 -36.13
N ASN A 32 16.14 -5.22 -35.84
CA ASN A 32 15.44 -4.06 -36.43
C ASN A 32 15.45 -2.83 -35.51
N LYS A 33 16.33 -1.84 -35.81
CA LYS A 33 16.58 -0.67 -34.94
C LYS A 33 15.39 0.29 -34.74
N SER A 34 14.52 0.46 -35.73
CA SER A 34 13.44 1.46 -35.68
C SER A 34 12.24 1.05 -34.82
N GLN A 35 11.85 -0.22 -34.90
CA GLN A 35 10.78 -0.81 -34.08
C GLN A 35 11.23 -0.93 -32.60
N PHE A 36 12.48 -1.30 -32.35
CA PHE A 36 13.06 -1.34 -31.00
C PHE A 36 12.94 0.00 -30.25
N LEU A 37 13.31 1.12 -30.90
CA LEU A 37 13.21 2.45 -30.27
C LEU A 37 11.76 2.83 -29.93
N TYR A 38 10.78 2.40 -30.73
CA TYR A 38 9.36 2.64 -30.45
C TYR A 38 8.90 1.85 -29.22
N TYR A 39 9.24 0.55 -29.13
CA TYR A 39 8.88 -0.28 -27.97
C TYR A 39 9.53 0.20 -26.67
N VAL A 40 10.82 0.59 -26.71
CA VAL A 40 11.52 1.14 -25.53
C VAL A 40 10.87 2.45 -25.07
N LYS A 41 10.51 3.34 -26.00
CA LYS A 41 9.84 4.61 -25.64
C LYS A 41 8.47 4.36 -25.00
N THR A 42 7.68 3.44 -25.55
CA THR A 42 6.37 3.06 -25.00
C THR A 42 6.50 2.42 -23.62
N TYR A 43 7.50 1.54 -23.42
CA TYR A 43 7.80 0.93 -22.12
C TYR A 43 8.17 1.97 -21.05
N LEU A 44 8.97 2.97 -21.42
CA LEU A 44 9.35 4.05 -20.50
C LEU A 44 8.13 4.87 -20.04
N VAL A 45 7.20 5.17 -20.95
CA VAL A 45 5.94 5.86 -20.62
C VAL A 45 5.09 5.03 -19.66
N ILE A 46 5.00 3.71 -19.87
CA ILE A 46 4.26 2.79 -18.99
C ILE A 46 4.88 2.76 -17.58
N MET A 47 6.21 2.74 -17.45
CA MET A 47 6.88 2.78 -16.14
C MET A 47 6.62 4.10 -15.40
N VAL A 48 6.65 5.23 -16.10
CA VAL A 48 6.35 6.53 -15.48
C VAL A 48 4.89 6.57 -15.01
N ALA A 49 3.95 6.10 -15.83
CA ALA A 49 2.54 6.00 -15.44
C ALA A 49 2.36 5.09 -14.21
N GLN A 50 3.01 3.91 -14.21
CA GLN A 50 3.00 2.98 -13.08
C GLN A 50 3.48 3.65 -11.78
N GLY A 51 4.57 4.42 -11.84
CA GLY A 51 5.09 5.16 -10.70
C GLY A 51 4.09 6.16 -10.12
N ILE A 52 3.41 6.91 -10.99
CA ILE A 52 2.37 7.88 -10.59
C ILE A 52 1.19 7.16 -9.92
N PHE A 53 0.70 6.07 -10.51
CA PHE A 53 -0.39 5.28 -9.93
C PHE A 53 -0.01 4.67 -8.58
N SER A 54 1.22 4.16 -8.46
CA SER A 54 1.75 3.60 -7.21
C SER A 54 1.81 4.65 -6.11
N ALA A 55 2.31 5.86 -6.43
CA ALA A 55 2.40 6.95 -5.48
C ALA A 55 1.01 7.42 -5.03
N ALA A 56 0.07 7.58 -5.98
CA ALA A 56 -1.30 7.96 -5.68
C ALA A 56 -2.01 6.92 -4.79
N TYR A 57 -1.85 5.63 -5.11
CA TYR A 57 -2.37 4.53 -4.30
C TYR A 57 -1.80 4.56 -2.87
N SER A 58 -0.47 4.64 -2.74
CA SER A 58 0.22 4.65 -1.44
C SER A 58 -0.20 5.85 -0.58
N ALA A 59 -0.35 7.03 -1.20
CA ALA A 59 -0.82 8.22 -0.52
C ALA A 59 -2.27 8.05 -0.02
N ALA A 60 -3.19 7.56 -0.87
CA ALA A 60 -4.58 7.33 -0.48
C ALA A 60 -4.69 6.31 0.67
N PHE A 61 -3.92 5.22 0.59
CA PHE A 61 -3.89 4.21 1.64
C PHE A 61 -3.32 4.76 2.95
N SER A 62 -2.28 5.59 2.87
CA SER A 62 -1.70 6.26 4.04
C SER A 62 -2.69 7.19 4.75
N ILE A 63 -3.53 7.91 3.99
CA ILE A 63 -4.59 8.76 4.57
C ILE A 63 -5.62 7.89 5.31
N LEU A 64 -6.08 6.79 4.69
CA LEU A 64 -7.02 5.86 5.32
C LEU A 64 -6.46 5.27 6.62
N ALA A 65 -5.21 4.81 6.60
CA ALA A 65 -4.54 4.26 7.76
C ALA A 65 -4.45 5.29 8.91
N ARG A 66 -4.18 6.57 8.58
CA ARG A 66 -4.16 7.65 9.58
C ARG A 66 -5.53 7.89 10.21
N THR A 67 -6.60 7.91 9.41
CA THR A 67 -7.97 8.06 9.93
C THR A 67 -8.36 6.92 10.87
N ILE A 68 -8.05 5.68 10.50
CA ILE A 68 -8.31 4.50 11.35
C ILE A 68 -7.53 4.62 12.65
N GLN A 69 -6.24 4.95 12.58
CA GLN A 69 -5.38 5.14 13.75
C GLN A 69 -5.90 6.24 14.68
N PHE A 70 -6.43 7.34 14.13
CA PHE A 70 -7.04 8.41 14.90
C PHE A 70 -8.29 7.93 15.65
N HIS A 71 -9.20 7.23 14.97
CA HIS A 71 -10.40 6.68 15.63
C HIS A 71 -10.07 5.66 16.71
N LEU A 72 -9.06 4.81 16.50
CA LEU A 72 -8.59 3.86 17.52
C LEU A 72 -8.06 4.59 18.77
N ARG A 73 -7.26 5.64 18.58
CA ARG A 73 -6.78 6.48 19.69
C ARG A 73 -7.91 7.11 20.47
N CYS A 74 -8.89 7.71 19.79
CA CYS A 74 -10.04 8.34 20.45
C CYS A 74 -10.87 7.32 21.23
N ARG A 75 -11.14 6.13 20.66
CA ARG A 75 -11.89 5.07 21.35
C ARG A 75 -11.15 4.57 22.58
N LEU A 76 -9.85 4.26 22.46
CA LEU A 76 -9.07 3.80 23.61
C LEU A 76 -8.94 4.88 24.69
N PHE A 77 -8.75 6.13 24.31
CA PHE A 77 -8.71 7.24 25.26
C PHE A 77 -10.04 7.39 26.01
N SER A 78 -11.16 7.33 25.29
CA SER A 78 -12.50 7.36 25.90
C SER A 78 -12.75 6.17 26.82
N SER A 79 -12.28 4.97 26.47
CA SER A 79 -12.38 3.79 27.34
C SER A 79 -11.56 3.95 28.61
N VAL A 80 -10.31 4.44 28.51
CA VAL A 80 -9.45 4.67 29.67
C VAL A 80 -10.07 5.70 30.62
N LEU A 81 -10.68 6.77 30.12
CA LEU A 81 -11.35 7.77 30.96
C LEU A 81 -12.55 7.23 31.74
N GLY A 82 -13.19 6.14 31.29
CA GLY A 82 -14.34 5.52 31.95
C GLY A 82 -13.98 4.39 32.92
N GLN A 83 -12.69 4.14 33.17
CA GLN A 83 -12.23 3.02 34.00
C GLN A 83 -12.30 3.35 35.51
N ASP A 84 -12.45 2.32 36.35
CA ASP A 84 -12.53 2.48 37.82
C ASP A 84 -11.23 3.02 38.45
N VAL A 85 -11.34 3.72 39.59
CA VAL A 85 -10.19 4.29 40.32
C VAL A 85 -9.15 3.23 40.71
N ALA A 86 -9.59 2.01 41.04
CA ALA A 86 -8.69 0.89 41.36
C ALA A 86 -7.77 0.48 40.19
N PHE A 87 -8.17 0.77 38.95
CA PHE A 87 -7.30 0.56 37.78
C PHE A 87 -6.14 1.56 37.75
N PHE A 88 -6.38 2.78 38.22
CA PHE A 88 -5.38 3.85 38.27
C PHE A 88 -4.45 3.73 39.48
N ASP A 89 -4.88 3.09 40.57
CA ASP A 89 -4.03 2.83 41.75
C ASP A 89 -2.84 1.91 41.42
N GLY A 90 -2.99 1.02 40.43
CA GLY A 90 -1.95 0.07 40.01
C GLY A 90 -1.17 0.47 38.76
N THR A 91 -1.54 1.57 38.07
CA THR A 91 -0.94 1.92 36.77
C THR A 91 -0.43 3.36 36.71
N THR A 92 0.86 3.52 36.38
CA THR A 92 1.46 4.85 36.19
C THR A 92 0.92 5.50 34.91
N SER A 93 0.65 6.80 34.95
CA SER A 93 0.20 7.59 33.79
C SER A 93 1.11 7.44 32.56
N GLY A 94 2.42 7.26 32.75
CA GLY A 94 3.38 6.98 31.68
C GLY A 94 3.19 5.60 31.02
N HIS A 95 2.81 4.59 31.79
CA HIS A 95 2.54 3.24 31.27
C HIS A 95 1.26 3.23 30.43
N LEU A 96 0.21 3.95 30.86
CA LEU A 96 -1.03 4.12 30.10
C LEU A 96 -0.79 4.86 28.78
N THR A 97 -0.01 5.95 28.80
CA THR A 97 0.35 6.71 27.60
C THR A 97 1.19 5.88 26.63
N SER A 98 2.10 5.06 27.16
CA SER A 98 2.87 4.10 26.37
C SER A 98 1.96 3.08 25.70
N ARG A 99 1.01 2.48 26.42
CA ARG A 99 0.04 1.54 25.83
C ARG A 99 -0.86 2.19 24.78
N LEU A 100 -1.37 3.39 25.05
CA LEU A 100 -2.14 4.18 24.09
C LEU A 100 -1.37 4.50 22.82
N THR A 101 -0.04 4.57 22.86
CA THR A 101 0.76 4.95 21.69
C THR A 101 1.39 3.74 21.01
N ASN A 102 2.06 2.88 21.77
CA ASN A 102 2.78 1.71 21.28
C ASN A 102 1.83 0.59 20.87
N ASP A 103 0.88 0.18 21.73
CA ASP A 103 0.00 -0.95 21.41
C ASP A 103 -0.89 -0.62 20.20
N ILE A 104 -1.33 0.64 20.07
CA ILE A 104 -2.06 1.10 18.89
C ILE A 104 -1.18 1.07 17.64
N SER A 105 0.09 1.45 17.75
CA SER A 105 1.01 1.42 16.61
C SER A 105 1.27 -0.01 16.16
N VAL A 106 1.52 -0.92 17.10
CA VAL A 106 1.68 -2.36 16.85
C VAL A 106 0.42 -2.96 16.22
N MET A 107 -0.78 -2.56 16.66
CA MET A 107 -2.03 -3.00 16.04
C MET A 107 -2.21 -2.45 14.62
N MET A 108 -1.64 -1.28 14.32
CA MET A 108 -1.74 -0.64 13.00
C MET A 108 -0.70 -1.13 12.00
N ASP A 109 0.42 -1.69 12.43
CA ASP A 109 1.49 -2.12 11.53
C ASP A 109 1.06 -3.20 10.50
N PRO A 110 0.34 -4.27 10.88
CA PRO A 110 -0.17 -5.26 9.92
C PRO A 110 -1.19 -4.66 8.95
N ILE A 111 -2.00 -3.72 9.42
CA ILE A 111 -2.99 -3.03 8.58
C ILE A 111 -2.28 -2.10 7.59
N ARG A 112 -1.17 -1.48 7.97
CA ARG A 112 -0.40 -0.59 7.11
C ARG A 112 0.41 -1.33 6.05
N SER A 113 1.11 -2.39 6.46
CA SER A 113 2.05 -3.13 5.63
C SER A 113 1.37 -4.33 4.97
N SER A 114 0.91 -5.28 5.78
CA SER A 114 0.44 -6.57 5.29
C SER A 114 -0.86 -6.48 4.50
N PHE A 115 -1.82 -5.64 4.89
CA PHE A 115 -3.10 -5.52 4.18
C PHE A 115 -2.94 -4.95 2.77
N SER A 116 -2.11 -3.91 2.62
CA SER A 116 -1.76 -3.32 1.32
C SER A 116 -1.05 -4.35 0.42
N THR A 117 -0.05 -5.03 0.98
CA THR A 117 0.72 -6.05 0.26
C THR A 117 -0.13 -7.28 -0.11
N LEU A 118 -1.06 -7.72 0.75
CA LEU A 118 -1.97 -8.83 0.46
C LEU A 118 -2.92 -8.49 -0.70
N LEU A 119 -3.52 -7.30 -0.68
CA LEU A 119 -4.36 -6.81 -1.77
C LEU A 119 -3.59 -6.76 -3.09
N TYR A 120 -2.38 -6.19 -3.05
CA TYR A 120 -1.50 -6.17 -4.22
C TYR A 120 -1.22 -7.59 -4.76
N ASN A 121 -0.82 -8.53 -3.89
CA ASN A 121 -0.51 -9.90 -4.30
C ASN A 121 -1.72 -10.64 -4.87
N ILE A 122 -2.94 -10.44 -4.32
CA ILE A 122 -4.16 -11.06 -4.85
C ILE A 122 -4.44 -10.56 -6.27
N ILE A 123 -4.30 -9.25 -6.53
CA ILE A 123 -4.55 -8.74 -7.89
C ILE A 123 -3.47 -9.21 -8.86
N THR A 124 -2.20 -9.24 -8.44
CA THR A 124 -1.12 -9.78 -9.25
C THR A 124 -1.31 -11.26 -9.54
N LEU A 125 -1.80 -12.05 -8.58
CA LEU A 125 -2.11 -13.47 -8.77
C LEU A 125 -3.24 -13.66 -9.81
N ILE A 126 -4.31 -12.87 -9.72
CA ILE A 126 -5.44 -12.96 -10.66
C ILE A 126 -5.06 -12.45 -12.05
N GLY A 127 -4.24 -11.40 -12.11
CA GLY A 127 -3.77 -10.87 -13.39
C GLY A 127 -2.71 -11.78 -14.05
N GLY A 128 -1.80 -12.35 -13.26
CA GLY A 128 -0.62 -13.06 -13.77
C GLY A 128 -0.81 -14.53 -14.10
N VAL A 129 -1.99 -15.08 -13.82
CA VAL A 129 -2.42 -16.38 -14.32
C VAL A 129 -3.08 -16.22 -15.69
#